data_AF-A0A497NSK1-F1
#
_entry.id   AF-A0A497NSK1-F1
#
_cell.length_a   1.000
_cell.length_b   1.000
_cell.length_c   1.000
_cell.angle_alpha   90.00
_cell.angle_beta   90.00
_cell.angle_gamma   90.00
#
_symmetry.space_group_name_H-M   'P 1'
#
loop_
_entity.id
_entity.type
_entity.pdbx_description
1 polymer ?
#
loop_
_entity_poly.entity_id
_entity_poly.type
_entity_poly.pdbx_seq_one_letter_code
_entity_poly.pdbx_strand_id
1 'polypeptide(L)'
;MARVTFEEISAADFFYRNRDIAGFTNPSRAIFAAIRELVENSLDAAESLKIPPDIYVRLSYEGAAGTGTQIYRLRVEDNGIGVPPRHIPSA
;
A
#
# COMPACT_ATOMS: atom_id res chain seq x y z
N MET A 1 -41.86 -8.73 -7.56
CA MET A 1 -40.48 -8.93 -8.05
C MET A 1 -39.59 -7.92 -7.35
N ALA A 2 -38.52 -8.36 -6.69
CA ALA A 2 -37.58 -7.42 -6.07
C ALA A 2 -36.89 -6.60 -7.17
N ARG A 3 -36.95 -5.27 -7.05
CA ARG A 3 -36.37 -4.35 -8.00
C ARG A 3 -34.85 -4.35 -7.77
N VAL A 4 -34.08 -4.85 -8.74
CA VAL A 4 -32.62 -4.84 -8.68
C VAL A 4 -32.15 -3.43 -9.05
N THR A 5 -31.47 -2.77 -8.11
CA THR A 5 -30.80 -1.49 -8.32
C THR A 5 -29.32 -1.75 -8.60
N PHE A 6 -28.83 -1.19 -9.71
CA PHE A 6 -27.42 -1.17 -10.04
C PHE A 6 -26.81 0.11 -9.51
N GLU A 7 -25.74 -0.01 -8.75
CA GLU A 7 -25.00 1.12 -8.17
C GLU A 7 -23.55 1.05 -8.65
N GLU A 8 -23.01 2.21 -9.04
CA GLU A 8 -21.58 2.36 -9.29
C GLU A 8 -20.90 2.72 -7.97
N ILE A 9 -19.78 2.07 -7.69
CA ILE A 9 -18.94 2.34 -6.52
C ILE A 9 -17.53 2.68 -6.97
N SER A 10 -16.87 3.57 -6.22
CA SER A 10 -15.46 3.87 -6.48
C SER A 10 -14.59 2.63 -6.20
N ALA A 11 -13.41 2.58 -6.83
CA ALA A 11 -12.43 1.52 -6.53
C ALA A 11 -12.03 1.52 -5.04
N ALA A 12 -11.92 2.70 -4.43
CA ALA A 12 -11.63 2.84 -3.00
C ALA A 12 -12.75 2.25 -2.13
N ASP A 13 -14.02 2.55 -2.43
CA ASP A 13 -15.18 1.98 -1.73
C ASP A 13 -15.27 0.46 -1.91
N PHE A 14 -14.94 -0.03 -3.10
CA PHE A 14 -14.89 -1.47 -3.35
C PHE A 14 -13.90 -2.16 -2.42
N PHE A 15 -12.66 -1.67 -2.32
CA PHE A 15 -11.66 -2.28 -1.44
C PHE A 15 -11.93 -2.04 0.04
N TYR A 16 -12.56 -0.92 0.40
CA TYR A 16 -12.99 -0.67 1.78
C TYR A 16 -14.06 -1.67 2.23
N ARG A 17 -15.01 -1.99 1.34
CA ARG A 17 -16.07 -2.99 1.61
C ARG A 17 -15.54 -4.43 1.54
N ASN A 18 -14.47 -4.69 0.77
CA ASN A 18 -13.91 -6.03 0.55
C ASN A 18 -12.41 -6.07 0.90
N ARG A 19 -12.09 -5.82 2.17
CA ARG A 19 -10.69 -5.70 2.67
C ARG A 19 -9.88 -6.98 2.52
N ASP A 20 -10.57 -8.11 2.49
CA ASP A 20 -10.03 -9.45 2.29
C ASP A 20 -9.43 -9.63 0.90
N ILE A 21 -10.06 -9.09 -0.14
CA ILE A 21 -9.57 -9.14 -1.52
C ILE A 21 -8.21 -8.43 -1.65
N ALA A 22 -8.01 -7.33 -0.93
CA ALA A 22 -6.75 -6.57 -0.92
C ALA A 22 -5.72 -7.08 0.10
N GLY A 23 -5.96 -8.24 0.75
CA GLY A 23 -5.01 -8.83 1.69
C GLY A 23 -4.98 -8.19 3.09
N PHE A 24 -5.84 -7.20 3.37
CA PHE A 24 -5.94 -6.48 4.65
C PHE A 24 -6.83 -7.21 5.68
N THR A 25 -6.74 -8.54 5.74
CA THR A 25 -7.55 -9.40 6.61
C THR A 25 -7.14 -9.36 8.08
N ASN A 26 -5.83 -9.22 8.35
CA ASN A 26 -5.29 -9.08 9.70
C ASN A 26 -4.03 -8.19 9.68
N PRO A 27 -3.64 -7.61 10.83
CA PRO A 27 -2.52 -6.66 10.88
C PRO A 27 -1.20 -7.21 10.33
N SER A 28 -0.88 -8.49 10.62
CA SER A 28 0.37 -9.11 10.15
C SER A 28 0.40 -9.27 8.64
N ARG A 29 -0.70 -9.75 8.03
CA ARG A 29 -0.83 -9.87 6.57
C ARG A 29 -0.85 -8.50 5.90
N ALA A 30 -1.50 -7.51 6.50
CA ALA A 30 -1.53 -6.14 6.01
C ALA A 30 -0.11 -5.54 5.96
N ILE A 31 0.68 -5.72 7.02
CA ILE A 31 2.07 -5.25 7.06
C ILE A 31 2.91 -5.98 6.00
N PHE A 32 2.79 -7.31 5.90
CA PHE A 32 3.52 -8.09 4.90
C PHE A 32 3.18 -7.64 3.48
N ALA A 33 1.88 -7.48 3.16
CA ALA A 33 1.43 -7.01 1.86
C ALA A 33 1.98 -5.61 1.57
N ALA A 34 1.88 -4.67 2.51
CA ALA A 34 2.41 -3.31 2.33
C ALA A 34 3.93 -3.30 2.07
N ILE A 35 4.71 -4.11 2.80
CA ILE A 35 6.15 -4.24 2.57
C ILE A 35 6.41 -4.83 1.19
N ARG A 36 5.73 -5.92 0.83
CA ARG A 36 5.91 -6.60 -0.45
C ARG A 36 5.65 -5.66 -1.63
N GLU A 37 4.51 -4.99 -1.65
CA GLU A 37 4.14 -4.09 -2.74
C GLU A 37 5.12 -2.91 -2.88
N LEU A 38 5.57 -2.32 -1.78
CA LEU A 38 6.54 -1.23 -1.82
C LEU A 38 7.92 -1.69 -2.29
N VAL A 39 8.38 -2.86 -1.83
CA VAL A 39 9.67 -3.42 -2.25
C VAL A 39 9.63 -3.84 -3.72
N GLU A 40 8.55 -4.46 -4.19
CA GLU A 40 8.36 -4.81 -5.62
C GLU A 40 8.42 -3.55 -6.49
N ASN A 41 7.72 -2.47 -6.11
CA ASN A 41 7.79 -1.19 -6.81
C ASN A 41 9.21 -0.58 -6.82
N SER A 42 9.93 -0.63 -5.70
CA SER A 42 11.31 -0.13 -5.63
C SER A 42 12.27 -0.96 -6.50
N LEU A 43 12.08 -2.27 -6.61
CA LEU A 43 12.86 -3.13 -7.50
C LEU A 43 12.60 -2.80 -8.97
N ASP A 44 11.34 -2.65 -9.37
CA ASP A 44 10.95 -2.27 -10.73
C ASP A 44 11.51 -0.88 -11.11
N ALA A 45 11.54 0.05 -10.14
CA ALA A 45 12.09 1.38 -10.33
C ALA A 45 13.60 1.38 -10.55
N ALA A 46 14.35 0.51 -9.87
CA ALA A 46 15.79 0.33 -10.09
C ALA A 46 16.08 -0.43 -11.39
N GLU A 47 15.29 -1.47 -11.70
CA GLU A 47 15.40 -2.23 -12.96
C GLU A 47 15.22 -1.33 -14.18
N SER A 48 14.28 -0.38 -14.11
CA SER A 48 14.05 0.62 -15.17
C SER A 48 15.28 1.46 -15.50
N LEU A 49 16.19 1.66 -14.53
CA LEU A 49 17.49 2.34 -14.73
C LEU A 49 18.64 1.37 -15.04
N LYS A 50 18.42 0.05 -14.93
CA LYS A 50 19.45 -1.00 -15.03
C LYS A 50 20.60 -0.81 -14.04
N ILE A 51 20.28 -0.38 -12.82
CA ILE A 51 21.25 -0.21 -11.72
C ILE A 51 21.01 -1.29 -10.65
N PRO A 52 22.02 -1.62 -9.82
CA PRO A 52 21.78 -2.41 -8.63
C PRO A 52 20.83 -1.67 -7.68
N PRO A 53 19.75 -2.33 -7.20
CA PRO A 53 18.82 -1.73 -6.26
C PRO A 53 19.49 -1.54 -4.90
N ASP A 54 19.37 -0.32 -4.34
CA ASP A 54 19.64 -0.01 -2.94
C ASP A 54 18.32 0.39 -2.29
N ILE A 55 17.81 -0.44 -1.39
CA ILE A 55 16.47 -0.30 -0.81
C ILE A 55 16.58 -0.33 0.71
N TYR A 56 16.20 0.77 1.35
CA TYR A 56 16.09 0.88 2.80
C TYR A 56 14.65 0.67 3.24
N VAL A 57 14.42 -0.28 4.17
CA VAL A 57 13.10 -0.58 4.72
C VAL A 57 13.13 -0.41 6.24
N ARG A 58 12.20 0.39 6.77
CA ARG A 58 12.01 0.59 8.20
C ARG A 58 10.55 0.48 8.59
N LEU A 59 10.27 -0.40 9.54
CA LEU A 59 8.98 -0.47 10.23
C LEU A 59 9.14 0.05 11.66
N SER A 60 8.47 1.14 11.97
CA SER A 60 8.47 1.76 13.31
C SER A 60 7.11 1.61 13.96
N TYR A 61 7.07 1.20 15.22
CA TYR A 61 5.86 1.25 16.02
C TYR A 61 5.60 2.69 16.47
N GLU A 62 4.40 3.22 16.22
CA GLU A 62 4.04 4.62 16.51
C GLU A 62 3.03 4.75 17.67
N GLY A 63 2.50 3.63 18.18
CA GLY A 63 1.56 3.61 19.30
C GLY A 63 0.31 2.80 19.03
N ALA A 64 -0.68 2.92 19.92
CA ALA A 64 -1.98 2.27 19.79
C ALA A 64 -3.07 3.29 19.44
N ALA A 65 -3.94 2.97 18.49
CA ALA A 65 -5.09 3.79 18.11
C ALA A 65 -6.35 3.52 18.98
N GLY A 66 -6.27 2.57 19.90
CA GLY A 66 -7.37 2.09 20.74
C GLY A 66 -7.12 0.68 21.28
N THR A 67 -8.15 0.02 21.79
CA THR A 67 -8.07 -1.37 22.28
C THR A 67 -7.84 -2.34 21.12
N GLY A 68 -6.63 -2.87 21.03
CA GLY A 68 -6.25 -3.92 20.07
C GLY A 68 -5.72 -3.43 18.72
N THR A 69 -5.76 -2.12 18.44
CA THR A 69 -5.25 -1.54 17.19
C THR A 69 -3.88 -0.90 17.41
N GLN A 70 -2.85 -1.47 16.79
CA GLN A 70 -1.49 -0.95 16.80
C GLN A 70 -1.22 -0.17 15.50
N ILE A 71 -0.56 0.98 15.61
CA ILE A 71 -0.17 1.81 14.49
C ILE A 71 1.32 1.60 14.23
N TYR A 72 1.65 1.34 12.96
CA TYR A 72 3.01 1.25 12.49
C TYR A 72 3.24 2.24 11.34
N ARG A 73 4.41 2.85 11.31
CA ARG A 73 4.91 3.63 10.18
C ARG A 73 5.89 2.76 9.40
N LEU A 74 5.54 2.46 8.15
CA LEU A 74 6.43 1.84 7.18
C LEU A 74 7.07 2.93 6.32
N ARG A 75 8.40 2.92 6.24
CA ARG A 75 9.21 3.77 5.37
C ARG A 75 10.03 2.88 4.45
N VAL A 76 9.93 3.16 3.15
CA VAL A 76 10.73 2.54 2.10
C VAL A 76 11.41 3.66 1.32
N GLU A 77 12.70 3.54 1.10
CA GLU A 77 13.50 4.45 0.28
C GLU A 77 14.29 3.61 -0.72
N ASP A 78 14.38 4.08 -1.95
CA ASP A 78 15.13 3.44 -3.01
C ASP A 78 15.92 4.44 -3.85
N ASN A 79 16.84 3.91 -4.67
CA ASN A 79 17.66 4.65 -5.61
C ASN A 79 17.11 4.59 -7.06
N GLY A 80 15.83 4.26 -7.26
CA GLY A 80 15.22 4.05 -8.57
C GLY A 80 14.89 5.35 -9.33
N ILE A 81 14.09 5.22 -10.39
CA ILE A 81 13.69 6.35 -11.26
C ILE A 81 12.95 7.49 -10.55
N GLY A 82 12.37 7.22 -9.37
CA GLY A 82 11.44 8.12 -8.69
C GLY A 82 10.13 8.33 -9.47
N VAL A 83 9.25 9.16 -8.90
CA VAL A 83 7.97 9.53 -9.53
C VAL A 83 7.96 11.04 -9.80
N PRO A 84 7.79 11.50 -11.06
CA PRO A 84 7.75 12.92 -11.34
C PRO A 84 6.60 13.62 -10.58
N PRO A 85 6.80 14.81 -9.99
CA PRO A 85 5.81 15.45 -9.12
C PRO A 85 4.43 15.63 -9.75
N ARG A 86 4.36 15.88 -11.06
CA ARG A 86 3.09 16.01 -11.82
C ARG A 86 2.24 14.74 -11.85
N HIS A 87 2.84 13.57 -11.62
CA HIS A 87 2.15 12.28 -11.60
C HIS A 87 1.74 11.86 -10.18
N ILE A 88 2.14 12.62 -9.16
CA ILE A 88 1.73 12.41 -7.78
C ILE A 88 0.43 13.21 -7.60
N PRO A 89 -0.73 12.55 -7.39
CA PRO A 89 -1.98 13.26 -7.15
C PRO A 89 -1.87 14.10 -5.88
N SER A 90 -2.48 15.29 -5.88
CA SER A 90 -2.72 16.03 -4.63
C SER A 90 -3.71 15.22 -3.79
N ALA A 91 -3.31 14.85 -2.58
CA ALA A 91 -4.17 14.19 -1.60
C ALA A 91 -5.28 15.11 -1.08
#